data_AF-A0A9D5BBK7-F1
#
_entry.id   AF-A0A9D5BBK7-F1
#
_cell.length_a   1.000
_cell.length_b   1.000
_cell.length_c   1.000
_cell.angle_alpha   90.00
_cell.angle_beta   90.00
_cell.angle_gamma   90.00
#
_symmetry.space_group_name_H-M   'P 1'
#
loop_
_entity.id
_entity.type
_entity.pdbx_description
1 polymer ?
#
loop_
_entity_poly.entity_id
_entity_poly.type
_entity_poly.pdbx_seq_one_letter_code
_entity_poly.pdbx_strand_id
1 'polypeptide(L)'
;MDMKNVTKLNDNAGNCLSCCRVERLNNEEAQGLLPGVLLPFNTAFFMPEALNINPQHYLEALFRACENLVKESSSQDFGEKQLSLHQKSVHGLSEFEGEYDAVIICLGAKANTLPEISGRLPLRTCRGVILNLEPPDITRCYPEHGPSILSDAWIAVESSRSLNVGSTWEWKSINSSPDVSIDEASKARHELLPKASTIYPEIKDWVFTGAKAGLRAMPPLTPLGSLPLLGCINDFIGRNHSCKYWLFGGLGSRGLLYHGWLGNLTAHAALSCNEEVIPSELTSWKNINPKF
;
A
#
# COMPACT_ATOMS: atom_id res chain seq x y z
N MET A 1 -23.22 -4.00 -5.11
CA MET A 1 -23.16 -2.54 -4.84
C MET A 1 -24.58 -2.05 -4.59
N ASP A 2 -24.80 -1.23 -3.55
CA ASP A 2 -26.11 -0.65 -3.21
C ASP A 2 -26.29 0.72 -3.90
N MET A 3 -27.53 1.10 -4.22
CA MET A 3 -27.91 2.35 -4.91
C MET A 3 -27.36 3.59 -4.19
N LYS A 4 -27.26 3.52 -2.87
CA LYS A 4 -26.64 4.56 -2.04
C LYS A 4 -25.17 4.82 -2.39
N ASN A 5 -24.40 3.77 -2.67
CA ASN A 5 -22.98 3.90 -3.03
C ASN A 5 -22.82 4.47 -4.44
N VAL A 6 -23.69 4.08 -5.38
CA VAL A 6 -23.72 4.63 -6.74
C VAL A 6 -23.99 6.14 -6.70
N THR A 7 -24.96 6.56 -5.88
CA THR A 7 -25.28 7.99 -5.68
C THR A 7 -24.05 8.75 -5.18
N LYS A 8 -23.37 8.25 -4.15
CA LYS A 8 -22.16 8.88 -3.61
C LYS A 8 -21.02 8.96 -4.63
N LEU A 9 -20.84 7.94 -5.46
CA LEU A 9 -19.81 7.97 -6.52
C LEU A 9 -20.16 8.96 -7.62
N ASN A 10 -21.44 9.09 -7.99
CA ASN A 10 -21.90 10.12 -8.91
C ASN A 10 -21.64 11.53 -8.36
N ASP A 11 -21.93 11.76 -7.08
CA ASP A 11 -21.65 13.04 -6.42
C ASP A 11 -20.14 13.35 -6.42
N ASN A 12 -19.30 12.34 -6.16
CA ASN A 12 -17.84 12.49 -6.21
C ASN A 12 -17.35 12.81 -7.63
N ALA A 13 -17.90 12.17 -8.65
CA ALA A 13 -17.54 12.44 -10.05
C ALA A 13 -17.95 13.86 -10.47
N GLY A 14 -19.13 14.32 -10.06
CA GLY A 14 -19.60 15.68 -10.32
C GLY A 14 -18.83 16.78 -9.58
N ASN A 15 -18.19 16.46 -8.46
CA ASN A 15 -17.44 17.40 -7.60
C ASN A 15 -15.93 17.12 -7.55
N CYS A 16 -15.40 16.39 -8.53
CA CYS A 16 -13.98 16.04 -8.54
C CYS A 16 -13.07 17.27 -8.75
N LEU A 17 -11.85 17.22 -8.23
CA LEU A 17 -10.85 18.26 -8.46
C LEU A 17 -10.35 18.19 -9.91
N SER A 18 -9.97 19.32 -10.50
CA SER A 18 -9.43 19.36 -11.86
C SER A 18 -8.18 18.51 -12.05
N CYS A 19 -7.38 18.34 -10.99
CA CYS A 19 -6.18 17.50 -10.97
C CYS A 19 -6.45 16.02 -10.62
N CYS A 20 -7.71 15.64 -10.40
CA CYS A 20 -8.12 14.27 -10.06
C CYS A 20 -9.49 13.99 -10.70
N ARG A 21 -9.52 13.95 -12.03
CA ARG A 21 -10.76 13.81 -12.79
C ARG A 21 -11.34 12.42 -12.61
N VAL A 22 -12.65 12.35 -12.39
CA VAL A 22 -13.41 11.10 -12.39
C VAL A 22 -14.53 11.24 -13.41
N GLU A 23 -14.47 10.41 -14.44
CA GLU A 23 -15.45 10.37 -15.51
C GLU A 23 -16.46 9.26 -15.24
N ARG A 24 -17.74 9.55 -15.47
CA ARG A 24 -18.77 8.52 -15.44
C ARG A 24 -18.89 7.96 -16.85
N LEU A 25 -18.73 6.65 -16.98
CA LEU A 25 -18.89 5.95 -18.25
C LEU A 25 -20.19 5.14 -18.26
N ASN A 26 -20.90 5.20 -19.39
CA ASN A 26 -21.96 4.28 -19.74
C ASN A 26 -21.39 3.02 -20.43
N ASN A 27 -22.26 2.08 -20.83
CA ASN A 27 -21.84 0.85 -21.48
C ASN A 27 -21.06 1.08 -22.78
N GLU A 28 -21.53 1.95 -23.66
CA GLU A 28 -20.87 2.21 -24.95
C GLU A 28 -19.47 2.79 -24.74
N GLU A 29 -19.36 3.80 -23.87
CA GLU A 29 -18.09 4.45 -23.53
C GLU A 29 -17.10 3.45 -22.90
N ALA A 30 -17.57 2.61 -21.98
CA ALA A 30 -16.73 1.60 -21.35
C ALA A 30 -16.30 0.49 -22.32
N GLN A 31 -17.16 0.07 -23.25
CA GLN A 31 -16.79 -0.87 -24.32
C GLN A 31 -15.73 -0.27 -25.25
N GLY A 32 -15.82 1.03 -25.53
CA GLY A 32 -14.82 1.74 -26.32
C GLY A 32 -13.45 1.78 -25.63
N LEU A 33 -13.43 1.90 -24.30
CA LEU A 33 -12.20 1.92 -23.50
C LEU A 33 -11.61 0.52 -23.27
N LEU A 34 -12.47 -0.45 -22.95
CA LEU A 34 -12.10 -1.83 -22.67
C LEU A 34 -13.15 -2.78 -23.25
N PRO A 35 -12.94 -3.28 -24.48
CA PRO A 35 -13.85 -4.23 -25.11
C PRO A 35 -14.09 -5.46 -24.24
N GLY A 36 -15.34 -5.87 -24.10
CA GLY A 36 -15.73 -7.04 -23.31
C GLY A 36 -15.95 -6.80 -21.81
N VAL A 37 -15.73 -5.56 -21.32
CA VAL A 37 -16.03 -5.21 -19.93
C VAL A 37 -17.55 -5.23 -19.67
N LEU A 38 -17.99 -5.79 -18.55
CA LEU A 38 -19.39 -5.79 -18.14
C LEU A 38 -19.60 -4.82 -16.98
N LEU A 39 -20.55 -3.90 -17.14
CA LEU A 39 -20.83 -2.89 -16.12
C LEU A 39 -22.01 -3.28 -15.23
N PRO A 40 -21.81 -3.38 -13.91
CA PRO A 40 -22.91 -3.41 -12.97
C PRO A 40 -23.73 -2.11 -13.11
N PHE A 41 -25.06 -2.22 -13.18
CA PHE A 41 -25.96 -1.07 -13.31
C PHE A 41 -25.67 -0.14 -14.51
N ASN A 42 -25.04 -0.66 -15.57
CA ASN A 42 -24.67 0.10 -16.77
C ASN A 42 -23.84 1.36 -16.47
N THR A 43 -23.06 1.37 -15.39
CA THR A 43 -22.26 2.54 -14.98
C THR A 43 -20.87 2.11 -14.49
N ALA A 44 -19.84 2.83 -14.93
CA ALA A 44 -18.48 2.76 -14.41
C ALA A 44 -17.95 4.16 -14.07
N PHE A 45 -16.90 4.20 -13.25
CA PHE A 45 -16.16 5.41 -12.94
C PHE A 45 -14.73 5.23 -13.39
N PHE A 46 -14.28 6.13 -14.26
CA PHE A 46 -12.96 6.07 -14.87
C PHE A 46 -12.10 7.23 -14.37
N MET A 47 -10.86 6.91 -14.02
CA MET A 47 -9.86 7.87 -13.57
C MET A 47 -8.73 7.89 -14.60
N PRO A 48 -8.77 8.78 -15.60
CA PRO A 48 -7.81 8.77 -16.70
C PRO A 48 -6.36 9.02 -16.26
N GLU A 49 -6.17 9.79 -15.19
CA GLU A 49 -4.85 10.09 -14.63
C GLU A 49 -4.40 9.06 -13.56
N ALA A 50 -5.17 8.01 -13.30
CA ALA A 50 -4.78 6.97 -12.35
C ALA A 50 -3.60 6.15 -12.89
N LEU A 51 -2.65 5.83 -12.01
CA LEU A 51 -1.44 5.08 -12.34
C LEU A 51 -1.43 3.74 -11.62
N ASN A 52 -1.02 2.70 -12.34
CA ASN A 52 -0.55 1.47 -11.74
C ASN A 52 0.98 1.54 -11.60
N ILE A 53 1.50 1.13 -10.45
CA ILE A 53 2.93 1.23 -10.14
C ILE A 53 3.45 -0.18 -9.90
N ASN A 54 4.56 -0.53 -10.54
CA ASN A 54 5.33 -1.71 -10.14
C ASN A 54 6.04 -1.42 -8.80
N PRO A 55 5.65 -2.04 -7.69
CA PRO A 55 6.15 -1.64 -6.38
C PRO A 55 7.64 -1.87 -6.20
N GLN A 56 8.20 -2.91 -6.82
CA GLN A 56 9.62 -3.22 -6.71
C GLN A 56 10.46 -2.15 -7.40
N HIS A 57 10.21 -1.87 -8.68
CA HIS A 57 10.93 -0.84 -9.42
C HIS A 57 10.75 0.54 -8.79
N TYR A 58 9.57 0.82 -8.25
CA TYR A 58 9.29 2.08 -7.57
C TYR A 58 10.15 2.26 -6.31
N LEU A 59 10.23 1.24 -5.45
CA LEU A 59 11.05 1.30 -4.23
C LEU A 59 12.55 1.36 -4.56
N GLU A 60 13.01 0.62 -5.57
CA GLU A 60 14.39 0.71 -6.06
C GLU A 60 14.72 2.12 -6.57
N ALA A 61 13.81 2.72 -7.35
CA ALA A 61 13.98 4.08 -7.85
C ALA A 61 13.99 5.12 -6.72
N LEU A 62 13.13 4.98 -5.71
CA LEU A 62 13.13 5.85 -4.53
C LEU A 62 14.47 5.79 -3.78
N PHE A 63 15.02 4.59 -3.57
CA PHE A 63 16.33 4.45 -2.91
C PHE A 63 17.45 5.11 -3.72
N ARG A 64 17.47 4.89 -5.04
CA ARG A 64 18.45 5.55 -5.94
C ARG A 64 18.31 7.07 -5.94
N ALA A 65 17.09 7.60 -5.82
CA ALA A 65 16.88 9.04 -5.69
C ALA A 65 17.53 9.59 -4.42
N CYS A 66 17.44 8.86 -3.30
CA CYS A 66 18.15 9.22 -2.06
C CYS A 66 19.68 9.20 -2.25
N GLU A 67 20.23 8.18 -2.92
CA GLU A 67 21.67 8.11 -3.22
C GLU A 67 22.14 9.30 -4.07
N ASN A 68 21.36 9.68 -5.09
CA ASN A 68 21.68 10.81 -5.95
C ASN A 68 21.62 12.14 -5.18
N LEU A 69 20.60 12.33 -4.33
CA LEU A 69 20.46 13.54 -3.51
C LEU A 69 21.66 13.74 -2.58
N VAL A 70 22.18 12.66 -2.01
CA VAL A 70 23.37 12.70 -1.15
C VAL A 70 24.61 13.09 -1.96
N LYS A 71 24.84 12.46 -3.13
CA LYS A 71 25.96 12.79 -4.02
C LYS A 71 25.94 14.25 -4.47
N GLU A 72 24.77 14.76 -4.83
CA GLU A 72 24.59 16.16 -5.26
C GLU A 72 24.84 17.13 -4.09
N SER A 73 24.38 16.79 -2.88
CA SER A 73 24.56 17.61 -1.68
C SER A 73 26.01 17.72 -1.21
N SER A 74 26.83 16.68 -1.42
CA SER A 74 28.24 16.67 -0.99
C SER A 74 29.13 17.65 -1.78
N SER A 75 28.57 18.33 -2.78
CA SER A 75 29.23 19.43 -3.51
C SER A 75 29.03 20.81 -2.86
N GLN A 76 28.21 20.92 -1.80
CA GLN A 76 27.91 22.16 -1.10
C GLN A 76 28.51 22.17 0.31
N ASP A 77 28.89 23.36 0.83
CA ASP A 77 29.68 23.63 2.05
C ASP A 77 29.12 23.08 3.40
N PHE A 78 28.11 22.21 3.41
CA PHE A 78 27.41 21.72 4.60
C PHE A 78 27.92 20.38 5.17
N GLY A 79 29.17 20.03 4.91
CA GLY A 79 29.78 18.77 5.36
C GLY A 79 29.36 17.56 4.52
N GLU A 80 30.10 16.45 4.67
CA GLU A 80 29.87 15.24 3.89
C GLU A 80 28.59 14.54 4.38
N LYS A 81 27.57 14.48 3.51
CA LYS A 81 26.39 13.65 3.76
C LYS A 81 26.69 12.22 3.31
N GLN A 82 26.26 11.25 4.10
CA GLN A 82 26.41 9.83 3.78
C GLN A 82 25.06 9.12 3.86
N LEU A 83 24.85 8.17 2.96
CA LEU A 83 23.74 7.20 3.02
C LEU A 83 24.34 5.79 2.99
N SER A 84 23.98 4.99 3.98
CA SER A 84 24.50 3.64 4.17
C SER A 84 23.34 2.66 4.36
N LEU A 85 23.41 1.52 3.66
CA LEU A 85 22.48 0.41 3.85
C LEU A 85 23.18 -0.67 4.67
N HIS A 86 22.64 -0.95 5.85
CA HIS A 86 23.19 -1.96 6.75
C HIS A 86 22.26 -3.16 6.85
N GLN A 87 22.82 -4.37 6.68
CA GLN A 87 22.15 -5.62 7.00
C GLN A 87 22.75 -6.17 8.29
N LYS A 88 22.09 -5.88 9.43
CA LYS A 88 22.49 -6.36 10.75
C LYS A 88 21.31 -6.97 11.49
N SER A 89 21.57 -7.98 12.32
CA SER A 89 20.58 -8.44 13.31
C SER A 89 20.48 -7.38 14.40
N VAL A 90 19.26 -7.06 14.80
CA VAL A 90 18.95 -6.11 15.88
C VAL A 90 17.93 -6.77 16.79
N HIS A 91 18.22 -6.81 18.08
CA HIS A 91 17.37 -7.42 19.10
C HIS A 91 16.48 -6.38 19.81
N GLY A 92 16.89 -5.11 19.84
CA GLY A 92 16.12 -4.02 20.40
C GLY A 92 16.50 -2.65 19.86
N LEU A 93 15.61 -1.69 20.04
CA LEU A 93 15.80 -0.30 19.62
C LEU A 93 16.88 0.41 20.44
N SER A 94 17.14 -0.02 21.68
CA SER A 94 18.21 0.54 22.52
C SER A 94 19.61 0.37 21.93
N GLU A 95 19.82 -0.58 21.00
CA GLU A 95 21.12 -0.78 20.32
C GLU A 95 21.52 0.39 19.42
N PHE A 96 20.60 1.29 19.09
CA PHE A 96 20.88 2.48 18.30
C PHE A 96 21.24 3.71 19.16
N GLU A 97 21.08 3.61 20.48
CA GLU A 97 21.38 4.70 21.39
C GLU A 97 22.88 5.02 21.40
N GLY A 98 23.22 6.31 21.33
CA GLY A 98 24.60 6.79 21.27
C GLY A 98 25.23 6.76 19.87
N GLU A 99 24.67 6.01 18.92
CA GLU A 99 25.09 6.01 17.51
C GLU A 99 24.22 6.95 16.65
N TYR A 100 22.92 7.04 16.95
CA TYR A 100 21.96 7.86 16.19
C TYR A 100 21.21 8.83 17.10
N ASP A 101 20.95 10.04 16.59
CA ASP A 101 20.08 11.03 17.24
C ASP A 101 18.59 10.67 17.09
N ALA A 102 18.23 10.00 15.99
CA ALA A 102 16.87 9.59 15.69
C ALA A 102 16.79 8.26 14.93
N VAL A 103 15.77 7.46 15.25
CA VAL A 103 15.46 6.19 14.57
C VAL A 103 14.00 6.22 14.11
N ILE A 104 13.77 5.94 12.83
CA ILE A 104 12.43 5.82 12.25
C ILE A 104 12.13 4.33 11.98
N ILE A 105 11.09 3.81 12.64
CA ILE A 105 10.68 2.41 12.56
C ILE A 105 9.67 2.23 11.42
N CYS A 106 10.09 1.55 10.35
CA CYS A 106 9.32 1.31 9.12
C CYS A 106 9.03 -0.19 8.87
N LEU A 107 8.84 -1.00 9.91
CA LEU A 107 8.78 -2.47 9.80
C LEU A 107 7.46 -3.04 9.28
N GLY A 108 6.44 -2.20 9.03
CA GLY A 108 5.13 -2.65 8.54
C GLY A 108 4.53 -3.74 9.42
N ALA A 109 4.13 -4.87 8.83
CA ALA A 109 3.53 -5.99 9.55
C ALA A 109 4.49 -6.72 10.51
N LYS A 110 5.80 -6.49 10.36
CA LYS A 110 6.83 -7.05 11.24
C LYS A 110 7.13 -6.15 12.45
N ALA A 111 6.41 -5.05 12.66
CA ALA A 111 6.63 -4.21 13.84
C ALA A 111 6.56 -5.01 15.17
N ASN A 112 5.72 -6.04 15.25
CA ASN A 112 5.61 -6.90 16.43
C ASN A 112 6.86 -7.77 16.72
N THR A 113 7.86 -7.81 15.83
CA THR A 113 9.12 -8.52 16.10
C THR A 113 10.05 -7.72 17.02
N LEU A 114 9.83 -6.41 17.18
CA LEU A 114 10.58 -5.58 18.11
C LEU A 114 9.95 -5.69 19.52
N PRO A 115 10.72 -6.10 20.56
CA PRO A 115 10.19 -6.30 21.90
C PRO A 115 9.48 -5.09 22.49
N GLU A 116 9.99 -3.88 22.27
CA GLU A 116 9.53 -2.65 22.90
C GLU A 116 8.14 -2.20 22.42
N ILE A 117 7.75 -2.62 21.21
CA ILE A 117 6.48 -2.26 20.56
C ILE A 117 5.55 -3.46 20.34
N SER A 118 6.01 -4.68 20.62
CA SER A 118 5.24 -5.90 20.42
C SER A 118 3.94 -5.88 21.23
N GLY A 119 2.81 -6.04 20.54
CA GLY A 119 1.48 -6.03 21.18
C GLY A 119 1.01 -4.64 21.66
N ARG A 120 1.78 -3.57 21.41
CA ARG A 120 1.44 -2.20 21.85
C ARG A 120 0.88 -1.32 20.74
N LEU A 121 1.15 -1.67 19.49
CA LEU A 121 0.58 -0.98 18.34
C LEU A 121 -0.81 -1.55 18.04
N PRO A 122 -1.82 -0.70 17.75
CA PRO A 122 -3.18 -1.13 17.41
C PRO A 122 -3.28 -1.67 15.97
N LEU A 123 -2.30 -2.46 15.55
CA LEU A 123 -2.21 -3.04 14.22
C LEU A 123 -2.88 -4.42 14.17
N ARG A 124 -3.61 -4.67 13.08
CA ARG A 124 -4.12 -5.99 12.73
C ARG A 124 -3.40 -6.47 11.50
N THR A 125 -3.00 -7.72 11.47
CA THR A 125 -2.38 -8.29 10.29
C THR A 125 -3.44 -8.85 9.34
N CYS A 126 -3.22 -8.65 8.04
CA CYS A 126 -4.04 -9.26 7.00
C CYS A 126 -3.15 -9.71 5.84
N ARG A 127 -3.04 -11.03 5.65
CA ARG A 127 -2.36 -11.61 4.49
C ARG A 127 -3.31 -11.54 3.30
N GLY A 128 -2.78 -11.16 2.15
CA GLY A 128 -3.51 -11.16 0.89
C GLY A 128 -2.68 -11.86 -0.18
N VAL A 129 -3.32 -12.73 -0.94
CA VAL A 129 -2.76 -13.43 -2.10
C VAL A 129 -3.29 -12.77 -3.36
N ILE A 130 -2.41 -12.63 -4.35
CA ILE A 130 -2.70 -12.17 -5.70
C ILE A 130 -2.32 -13.27 -6.70
N LEU A 131 -3.02 -13.30 -7.83
CA LEU A 131 -2.77 -14.22 -8.94
C LEU A 131 -2.10 -13.48 -10.07
N ASN A 132 -1.13 -14.11 -10.72
CA ASN A 132 -0.52 -13.68 -11.96
C ASN A 132 -1.17 -14.45 -13.11
N LEU A 133 -1.70 -13.71 -14.08
CA LEU A 133 -2.36 -14.24 -15.27
C LEU A 133 -1.72 -13.70 -16.54
N GLU A 134 -1.60 -14.56 -17.53
CA GLU A 134 -1.12 -14.23 -18.88
C GLU A 134 -2.14 -14.67 -19.94
N PRO A 135 -2.20 -14.01 -21.10
CA PRO A 135 -3.11 -14.41 -22.16
C PRO A 135 -2.70 -15.79 -22.71
N PRO A 136 -3.66 -16.61 -23.18
CA PRO A 136 -3.36 -17.95 -23.67
C PRO A 136 -2.53 -17.97 -24.97
N ASP A 137 -2.58 -16.90 -25.75
CA ASP A 137 -1.83 -16.75 -27.01
C ASP A 137 -1.58 -15.25 -27.35
N ILE A 138 -1.00 -14.98 -28.51
CA ILE A 138 -0.68 -13.62 -28.99
C ILE A 138 -1.90 -12.80 -29.44
N THR A 139 -3.01 -13.46 -29.75
CA THR A 139 -4.20 -12.82 -30.35
C THR A 139 -5.19 -12.30 -29.30
N ARG A 140 -5.13 -12.82 -28.07
CA ARG A 140 -6.05 -12.48 -26.97
C ARG A 140 -5.36 -11.69 -25.85
N CYS A 141 -4.61 -10.66 -26.22
CA CYS A 141 -3.93 -9.80 -25.25
C CYS A 141 -4.90 -8.77 -24.65
N TYR A 142 -4.61 -8.31 -23.43
CA TYR A 142 -5.29 -7.14 -22.87
C TYR A 142 -4.94 -5.90 -23.70
N PRO A 143 -5.84 -4.92 -23.88
CA PRO A 143 -5.52 -3.70 -24.62
C PRO A 143 -4.30 -2.99 -24.04
N GLU A 144 -3.39 -2.52 -24.90
CA GLU A 144 -2.12 -1.91 -24.48
C GLU A 144 -2.29 -0.68 -23.58
N HIS A 145 -3.37 0.06 -23.78
CA HIS A 145 -3.77 1.21 -22.96
C HIS A 145 -5.04 0.94 -22.14
N GLY A 146 -5.38 -0.34 -21.95
CA GLY A 146 -6.53 -0.73 -21.16
C GLY A 146 -6.36 -0.33 -19.69
N PRO A 147 -7.41 0.18 -19.03
CA PRO A 147 -7.32 0.58 -17.63
C PRO A 147 -7.19 -0.64 -16.70
N SER A 148 -6.68 -0.42 -15.49
CA SER A 148 -6.87 -1.37 -14.40
C SER A 148 -8.31 -1.29 -13.89
N ILE A 149 -8.87 -2.41 -13.43
CA ILE A 149 -10.25 -2.51 -12.94
C ILE A 149 -10.23 -2.62 -11.43
N LEU A 150 -11.01 -1.78 -10.75
CA LEU A 150 -11.30 -1.91 -9.33
C LEU A 150 -12.75 -2.39 -9.13
N SER A 151 -12.90 -3.63 -8.68
CA SER A 151 -14.20 -4.23 -8.33
C SER A 151 -14.06 -5.13 -7.10
N ASP A 152 -15.00 -6.07 -6.87
CA ASP A 152 -14.90 -7.05 -5.78
C ASP A 152 -13.57 -7.83 -5.80
N ALA A 153 -13.05 -8.11 -7.00
CA ALA A 153 -11.63 -8.37 -7.22
C ALA A 153 -11.08 -7.29 -8.16
N TRP A 154 -9.92 -6.73 -7.83
CA TRP A 154 -9.23 -5.81 -8.71
C TRP A 154 -8.39 -6.58 -9.73
N ILE A 155 -8.23 -5.98 -10.92
CA ILE A 155 -7.35 -6.43 -11.99
C ILE A 155 -6.36 -5.28 -12.23
N ALA A 156 -5.10 -5.49 -11.90
CA ALA A 156 -4.04 -4.53 -12.13
C ALA A 156 -3.22 -4.94 -13.36
N VAL A 157 -3.13 -4.04 -14.32
CA VAL A 157 -2.47 -4.26 -15.61
C VAL A 157 -1.00 -3.92 -15.46
N GLU A 158 -0.10 -4.90 -15.57
CA GLU A 158 1.35 -4.64 -15.66
C GLU A 158 1.77 -4.43 -17.12
N SER A 159 1.13 -5.16 -18.04
CA SER A 159 1.26 -4.99 -19.48
C SER A 159 0.06 -5.63 -20.18
N SER A 160 -0.01 -5.52 -21.51
CA SER A 160 -1.00 -6.24 -22.33
C SER A 160 -0.96 -7.77 -22.14
N ARG A 161 0.10 -8.31 -21.54
CA ARG A 161 0.34 -9.75 -21.37
C ARG A 161 0.53 -10.22 -19.94
N SER A 162 0.51 -9.32 -18.96
CA SER A 162 0.65 -9.65 -17.54
C SER A 162 -0.38 -8.89 -16.74
N LEU A 163 -1.28 -9.63 -16.11
CA LEU A 163 -2.29 -9.10 -15.20
C LEU A 163 -2.10 -9.68 -13.81
N ASN A 164 -2.26 -8.82 -12.79
CA ASN A 164 -2.43 -9.25 -11.42
C ASN A 164 -3.90 -9.19 -11.04
N VAL A 165 -4.42 -10.25 -10.41
CA VAL A 165 -5.80 -10.27 -9.88
C VAL A 165 -5.74 -10.42 -8.37
N GLY A 166 -6.45 -9.56 -7.65
CA GLY A 166 -6.39 -9.62 -6.20
C GLY A 166 -7.50 -8.91 -5.44
N SER A 167 -7.45 -8.92 -4.11
CA SER A 167 -6.65 -9.86 -3.31
C SER A 167 -7.56 -10.67 -2.40
N THR A 168 -7.08 -11.84 -1.94
CA THR A 168 -7.72 -12.53 -0.82
C THR A 168 -7.50 -11.77 0.50
N TRP A 169 -8.16 -12.21 1.58
CA TRP A 169 -8.10 -11.57 2.89
C TRP A 169 -8.06 -12.61 4.02
N GLU A 170 -6.87 -12.90 4.54
CA GLU A 170 -6.67 -13.73 5.72
C GLU A 170 -6.27 -12.86 6.91
N TRP A 171 -7.25 -12.54 7.77
CA TRP A 171 -7.04 -11.76 8.99
C TRP A 171 -6.30 -12.54 10.06
N LYS A 172 -5.54 -11.83 10.91
CA LYS A 172 -4.74 -12.39 12.01
C LYS A 172 -3.61 -13.33 11.56
N SER A 173 -3.34 -13.39 10.25
CA SER A 173 -2.19 -14.13 9.72
C SER A 173 -0.89 -13.53 10.23
N ILE A 174 0.08 -14.37 10.57
CA ILE A 174 1.46 -13.96 10.88
C ILE A 174 2.43 -14.36 9.76
N ASN A 175 1.92 -15.01 8.71
CA ASN A 175 2.72 -15.45 7.59
C ASN A 175 3.12 -14.26 6.71
N SER A 176 4.37 -13.82 6.87
CA SER A 176 4.98 -12.74 6.10
C SER A 176 5.77 -13.22 4.88
N SER A 177 5.75 -14.53 4.58
CA SER A 177 6.43 -15.06 3.39
C SER A 177 5.75 -14.56 2.11
N PRO A 178 6.49 -14.10 1.09
CA PRO A 178 5.91 -13.80 -0.21
C PRO A 178 5.47 -15.06 -0.97
N ASP A 179 6.02 -16.23 -0.59
CA ASP A 179 5.75 -17.49 -1.25
C ASP A 179 4.34 -17.99 -0.93
N VAL A 180 3.71 -18.59 -1.95
CA VAL A 180 2.34 -19.11 -1.90
C VAL A 180 2.40 -20.60 -2.21
N SER A 181 1.84 -21.42 -1.32
CA SER A 181 1.76 -22.86 -1.56
C SER A 181 0.76 -23.19 -2.68
N ILE A 182 0.86 -24.39 -3.26
CA ILE A 182 -0.08 -24.85 -4.30
C ILE A 182 -1.53 -24.80 -3.79
N ASP A 183 -1.77 -25.22 -2.55
CA ASP A 183 -3.09 -25.21 -1.93
C ASP A 183 -3.61 -23.78 -1.71
N GLU A 184 -2.74 -22.87 -1.25
CA GLU A 184 -3.09 -21.46 -1.05
C GLU A 184 -3.41 -20.77 -2.38
N ALA A 185 -2.60 -21.03 -3.42
CA ALA A 185 -2.84 -20.53 -4.77
C ALA A 185 -4.14 -21.07 -5.37
N SER A 186 -4.44 -22.36 -5.18
CA SER A 186 -5.68 -22.99 -5.63
C SER A 186 -6.91 -22.35 -4.98
N LYS A 187 -6.87 -22.12 -3.66
CA LYS A 187 -7.94 -21.42 -2.93
C LYS A 187 -8.12 -19.98 -3.41
N ALA A 188 -7.02 -19.24 -3.56
CA ALA A 188 -7.06 -17.88 -4.07
C ALA A 188 -7.63 -17.81 -5.50
N ARG A 189 -7.28 -18.77 -6.35
CA ARG A 189 -7.83 -18.90 -7.71
C ARG A 189 -9.34 -19.15 -7.70
N HIS A 190 -9.81 -20.08 -6.88
CA HIS A 190 -11.22 -20.37 -6.74
C HIS A 190 -12.03 -19.20 -6.20
N GLU A 191 -11.43 -18.37 -5.34
CA GLU A 191 -12.08 -17.18 -4.79
C GLU A 191 -12.10 -15.99 -5.78
N LEU A 192 -10.96 -15.69 -6.41
CA LEU A 192 -10.75 -14.43 -7.13
C LEU A 192 -11.20 -14.48 -8.59
N LEU A 193 -10.99 -15.59 -9.30
CA LEU A 193 -11.35 -15.66 -10.72
C LEU A 193 -12.86 -15.46 -10.98
N PRO A 194 -13.79 -16.06 -10.20
CA PRO A 194 -15.22 -15.81 -10.40
C PRO A 194 -15.62 -14.33 -10.17
N LYS A 195 -14.96 -13.66 -9.22
CA LYS A 195 -15.20 -12.24 -8.94
C LYS A 195 -14.71 -11.37 -10.10
N ALA A 196 -13.49 -11.61 -10.57
CA ALA A 196 -12.91 -10.87 -11.68
C ALA A 196 -13.68 -11.10 -13.00
N SER A 197 -14.09 -12.33 -13.28
CA SER A 197 -14.81 -12.68 -14.51
C SER A 197 -16.24 -12.15 -14.57
N THR A 198 -16.80 -11.71 -13.44
CA THR A 198 -18.08 -10.98 -13.43
C THR A 198 -17.98 -9.65 -14.16
N ILE A 199 -16.81 -8.99 -14.10
CA ILE A 199 -16.57 -7.68 -14.73
C ILE A 199 -15.81 -7.83 -16.05
N TYR A 200 -14.87 -8.77 -16.16
CA TYR A 200 -14.13 -9.02 -17.40
C TYR A 200 -14.13 -10.52 -17.72
N PRO A 201 -15.18 -11.04 -18.39
CA PRO A 201 -15.41 -12.48 -18.55
C PRO A 201 -14.28 -13.26 -19.21
N GLU A 202 -13.54 -12.65 -20.12
CA GLU A 202 -12.43 -13.28 -20.84
C GLU A 202 -11.30 -13.75 -19.92
N ILE A 203 -11.15 -13.14 -18.74
CA ILE A 203 -10.08 -13.48 -17.78
C ILE A 203 -10.12 -14.93 -17.31
N LYS A 204 -11.27 -15.61 -17.44
CA LYS A 204 -11.42 -17.02 -17.08
C LYS A 204 -10.57 -17.95 -17.96
N ASP A 205 -10.30 -17.53 -19.20
CA ASP A 205 -9.57 -18.29 -20.21
C ASP A 205 -8.07 -17.97 -20.20
N TRP A 206 -7.64 -17.05 -19.33
CA TRP A 206 -6.24 -16.68 -19.15
C TRP A 206 -5.47 -17.74 -18.36
N VAL A 207 -4.19 -17.87 -18.67
CA VAL A 207 -3.29 -18.85 -18.09
C VAL A 207 -2.81 -18.34 -16.74
N PHE A 208 -3.02 -19.14 -15.70
CA PHE A 208 -2.44 -18.91 -14.39
C PHE A 208 -0.94 -19.24 -14.42
N THR A 209 -0.09 -18.24 -14.17
CA THR A 209 1.37 -18.39 -14.20
C THR A 209 2.01 -18.38 -12.81
N GLY A 210 1.31 -17.88 -11.80
CA GLY A 210 1.80 -17.90 -10.43
C GLY A 210 0.91 -17.13 -9.45
N ALA A 211 1.30 -17.16 -8.18
CA ALA A 211 0.68 -16.36 -7.14
C ALA A 211 1.74 -15.80 -6.21
N LYS A 212 1.46 -14.64 -5.62
CA LYS A 212 2.31 -13.99 -4.60
C LYS A 212 1.45 -13.55 -3.43
N ALA A 213 2.06 -13.47 -2.26
CA ALA A 213 1.39 -12.95 -1.08
C ALA A 213 2.10 -11.76 -0.46
N GLY A 214 1.35 -10.98 0.30
CA GLY A 214 1.86 -9.91 1.14
C GLY A 214 1.12 -9.86 2.47
N LEU A 215 1.84 -9.53 3.53
CA LEU A 215 1.27 -9.31 4.86
C LEU A 215 1.11 -7.81 5.12
N ARG A 216 -0.13 -7.35 5.29
CA ARG A 216 -0.44 -5.94 5.53
C ARG A 216 -0.58 -5.67 7.03
N ALA A 217 0.04 -4.59 7.49
CA ALA A 217 -0.27 -3.97 8.78
C ALA A 217 -1.47 -3.04 8.61
N MET A 218 -2.64 -3.52 8.99
CA MET A 218 -3.88 -2.76 8.92
C MET A 218 -4.03 -1.92 10.20
N PRO A 219 -4.18 -0.59 10.08
CA PRO A 219 -4.42 0.27 11.23
C PRO A 219 -5.84 0.04 11.79
N PRO A 220 -6.16 0.61 12.97
CA PRO A 220 -7.51 0.55 13.50
C PRO A 220 -8.49 1.26 12.55
N LEU A 221 -9.75 0.81 12.55
CA LEU A 221 -10.81 1.53 11.84
C LEU A 221 -11.36 2.60 12.79
N THR A 222 -11.29 3.86 12.37
CA THR A 222 -11.83 5.01 13.09
C THR A 222 -12.99 5.63 12.30
N PRO A 223 -13.74 6.60 12.86
CA PRO A 223 -14.72 7.37 12.09
C PRO A 223 -14.11 8.11 10.87
N LEU A 224 -12.81 8.43 10.92
CA LEU A 224 -12.05 9.02 9.82
C LEU A 224 -11.48 7.97 8.85
N GLY A 225 -11.79 6.69 9.09
CA GLY A 225 -11.28 5.54 8.36
C GLY A 225 -10.05 4.90 8.97
N SER A 226 -9.39 4.06 8.19
CA SER A 226 -8.17 3.34 8.58
C SER A 226 -6.93 4.15 8.20
N LEU A 227 -6.53 5.07 9.10
CA LEU A 227 -5.40 5.98 8.90
C LEU A 227 -4.09 5.34 9.38
N PRO A 228 -2.95 5.58 8.69
CA PRO A 228 -1.64 5.12 9.14
C PRO A 228 -1.23 5.63 10.52
N LEU A 229 -0.29 4.93 11.14
CA LEU A 229 0.23 5.25 12.47
C LEU A 229 1.56 6.00 12.32
N LEU A 230 1.56 7.28 12.66
CA LEU A 230 2.78 8.09 12.77
C LEU A 230 3.00 8.54 14.22
N GLY A 231 4.23 8.93 14.53
CA GLY A 231 4.53 9.70 15.75
C GLY A 231 5.69 9.16 16.57
N CYS A 232 6.13 9.96 17.53
CA CYS A 232 7.19 9.64 18.48
C CYS A 232 6.74 8.54 19.46
N ILE A 233 7.56 7.51 19.63
CA ILE A 233 7.28 6.37 20.50
C ILE A 233 8.27 6.25 21.66
N ASN A 234 8.88 7.36 22.10
CA ASN A 234 9.83 7.34 23.22
C ASN A 234 9.23 6.71 24.48
N ASP A 235 7.96 7.01 24.77
CA ASP A 235 7.23 6.44 25.91
C ASP A 235 7.11 4.91 25.83
N PHE A 236 7.34 4.32 24.66
CA PHE A 236 7.32 2.87 24.48
C PHE A 236 8.67 2.24 24.82
N ILE A 237 9.76 2.99 24.66
CA ILE A 237 11.12 2.49 24.91
C ILE A 237 11.50 2.67 26.38
N GLY A 238 11.10 3.80 26.97
CA GLY A 238 11.44 4.15 28.35
C GLY A 238 11.73 5.65 28.50
N ARG A 239 12.07 6.08 29.72
CA ARG A 239 12.51 7.46 30.00
C ARG A 239 14.03 7.58 29.91
N ASN A 240 14.52 8.77 29.60
CA ASN A 240 15.95 9.17 29.57
C ASN A 240 16.80 8.59 28.42
N HIS A 241 16.24 8.51 27.21
CA HIS A 241 17.02 8.21 26.01
C HIS A 241 17.52 9.48 25.33
N SER A 242 18.78 9.46 24.92
CA SER A 242 19.39 10.49 24.07
C SER A 242 18.84 10.45 22.63
N CYS A 243 18.61 9.24 22.12
CA CYS A 243 17.99 8.98 20.82
C CYS A 243 16.46 9.15 20.84
N LYS A 244 15.88 9.70 19.75
CA LYS A 244 14.43 9.81 19.54
C LYS A 244 13.91 8.72 18.61
N TYR A 245 12.84 8.06 19.00
CA TYR A 245 12.23 6.97 18.24
C TYR A 245 10.90 7.40 17.63
N TRP A 246 10.72 7.15 16.34
CA TRP A 246 9.55 7.56 15.55
C TRP A 246 8.95 6.36 14.83
N LEU A 247 7.63 6.25 14.81
CA LEU A 247 6.91 5.23 14.06
C LEU A 247 6.45 5.78 12.70
N PHE A 248 6.66 4.98 11.66
CA PHE A 248 6.03 5.13 10.36
C PHE A 248 5.44 3.77 9.97
N GLY A 249 4.15 3.56 10.20
CA GLY A 249 3.56 2.24 10.08
C GLY A 249 2.06 2.23 9.82
N GLY A 250 1.47 1.02 9.80
CA GLY A 250 0.02 0.87 9.62
C GLY A 250 -0.49 1.34 8.25
N LEU A 251 0.31 1.21 7.20
CA LEU A 251 -0.04 1.68 5.86
C LEU A 251 -1.21 0.94 5.19
N GLY A 252 -1.60 -0.22 5.72
CA GLY A 252 -2.73 -1.01 5.22
C GLY A 252 -2.63 -1.34 3.72
N SER A 253 -3.77 -1.27 3.03
CA SER A 253 -3.89 -1.52 1.58
C SER A 253 -3.62 -0.31 0.69
N ARG A 254 -3.29 0.84 1.28
CA ARG A 254 -3.23 2.13 0.59
C ARG A 254 -1.89 2.84 0.77
N GLY A 255 -0.91 2.15 1.34
CA GLY A 255 0.40 2.71 1.69
C GLY A 255 1.07 3.47 0.58
N LEU A 256 1.13 2.89 -0.63
CA LEU A 256 1.80 3.52 -1.77
C LEU A 256 1.13 4.83 -2.21
N LEU A 257 -0.16 5.04 -1.93
CA LEU A 257 -0.86 6.27 -2.34
C LEU A 257 -0.35 7.50 -1.60
N TYR A 258 0.01 7.38 -0.32
CA TYR A 258 0.31 8.52 0.54
C TYR A 258 1.66 8.43 1.26
N HIS A 259 2.44 7.37 1.05
CA HIS A 259 3.74 7.20 1.71
C HIS A 259 4.69 8.39 1.52
N GLY A 260 4.71 9.05 0.35
CA GLY A 260 5.58 10.20 0.09
C GLY A 260 5.25 11.39 1.00
N TRP A 261 3.96 11.74 1.12
CA TRP A 261 3.50 12.80 2.02
C TRP A 261 3.72 12.45 3.49
N LEU A 262 3.38 11.21 3.89
CA LEU A 262 3.60 10.73 5.25
C LEU A 262 5.10 10.72 5.60
N GLY A 263 5.95 10.31 4.65
CA GLY A 263 7.39 10.22 4.84
C GLY A 263 8.00 11.60 5.04
N ASN A 264 7.54 12.59 4.28
CA ASN A 264 7.91 13.98 4.47
C ASN A 264 7.49 14.52 5.86
N LEU A 265 6.27 14.20 6.31
CA LEU A 265 5.82 14.58 7.66
C LEU A 265 6.69 13.96 8.76
N THR A 266 6.97 12.66 8.68
CA THR A 266 7.81 11.97 9.66
C THR A 266 9.25 12.47 9.64
N ALA A 267 9.82 12.71 8.46
CA ALA A 267 11.16 13.28 8.33
C ALA A 267 11.23 14.69 8.95
N HIS A 268 10.26 15.55 8.67
CA HIS A 268 10.19 16.88 9.28
C HIS A 268 10.08 16.76 10.80
N ALA A 269 9.15 15.94 11.32
CA ALA A 269 8.98 15.76 12.76
C ALA A 269 10.25 15.27 13.46
N ALA A 270 10.97 14.32 12.83
CA ALA A 270 12.22 13.79 13.36
C ALA A 270 13.34 14.84 13.35
N LEU A 271 13.51 15.58 12.25
CA LEU A 271 14.55 16.61 12.11
C LEU A 271 14.30 17.82 13.02
N SER A 272 13.04 18.20 13.23
CA SER A 272 12.69 19.31 14.13
C SER A 272 12.45 18.87 15.57
N CYS A 273 12.60 17.58 15.88
CA CYS A 273 12.24 16.98 17.17
C CYS A 273 10.85 17.39 17.67
N ASN A 274 9.89 17.56 16.76
CA ASN A 274 8.56 18.10 17.08
C ASN A 274 7.47 17.23 16.47
N GLU A 275 6.69 16.53 17.31
CA GLU A 275 5.56 15.71 16.86
C GLU A 275 4.37 16.56 16.39
N GLU A 276 4.24 17.81 16.83
CA GLU A 276 3.08 18.66 16.53
C GLU A 276 2.95 19.03 15.04
N VAL A 277 4.01 18.84 14.25
CA VAL A 277 3.96 19.00 12.79
C VAL A 277 3.18 17.87 12.10
N ILE A 278 2.96 16.74 12.80
CA ILE A 278 2.17 15.62 12.32
C ILE A 278 0.69 15.89 12.66
N PRO A 279 -0.23 15.82 11.68
CA PRO A 279 -1.66 15.92 11.93
C PRO A 279 -2.13 14.97 13.04
N SER A 280 -2.91 15.49 13.97
CA SER A 280 -3.32 14.76 15.19
C SER A 280 -4.09 13.46 14.90
N GLU A 281 -4.76 13.37 13.75
CA GLU A 281 -5.44 12.18 13.28
C GLU A 281 -4.46 11.00 13.12
N LEU A 282 -3.23 11.26 12.68
CA LEU A 282 -2.18 10.28 12.47
C LEU A 282 -1.42 9.88 13.74
N THR A 283 -1.58 10.63 14.84
CA THR A 283 -0.98 10.34 16.16
C THR A 283 -2.01 9.92 17.22
N SER A 284 -3.30 10.16 16.97
CA SER A 284 -4.44 9.86 17.86
C SER A 284 -4.53 8.41 18.32
N TRP A 285 -3.92 7.48 17.57
CA TRP A 285 -3.86 6.07 17.91
C TRP A 285 -3.20 5.80 19.27
N LYS A 286 -2.35 6.71 19.75
CA LYS A 286 -1.74 6.63 21.09
C LYS A 286 -2.76 6.74 22.22
N ASN A 287 -3.92 7.36 21.95
CA ASN A 287 -5.01 7.53 22.90
C ASN A 287 -6.05 6.40 22.83
N ILE A 288 -5.87 5.42 21.92
CA ILE A 288 -6.76 4.28 21.82
C ILE A 288 -6.34 3.27 22.87
N ASN A 289 -7.18 3.08 23.90
CA ASN A 289 -7.01 1.95 24.82
C ASN A 289 -7.07 0.64 24.02
N PRO A 290 -6.03 -0.22 24.08
CA PRO A 290 -6.07 -1.51 23.42
C PRO A 290 -7.25 -2.30 24.00
N LYS A 291 -8.26 -2.60 23.18
CA LYS A 291 -9.25 -3.62 23.51
C LYS A 291 -8.57 -4.96 23.29
N PHE A 292 -8.00 -5.52 24.36
CA PHE A 292 -7.52 -6.89 24.39
C PHE A 292 -8.70 -7.87 24.25
#